data_AF-A0A2G9MAT0-F1
#
_entry.id   AF-A0A2G9MAT0-F1
#
_cell.length_a   1.000
_cell.length_b   1.000
_cell.length_c   1.000
_cell.angle_alpha   90.00
_cell.angle_beta   90.00
_cell.angle_gamma   90.00
#
_symmetry.space_group_name_H-M   'P 1'
#
loop_
_entity.id
_entity.type
_entity.pdbx_description
1 polymer ?
#
loop_
_entity_poly.entity_id
_entity_poly.type
_entity_poly.pdbx_seq_one_letter_code
_entity_poly.pdbx_strand_id
1 'polypeptide(L)'
;MTLPIEIIHFVDEIRNNRYFQREVRFVQEGLGVELPFANFFKDYVPKEEWFYRHNTGVHDISHETRVLVLSEIIGRLVRKKREVLVDMKSIRWAAITHDTQRTGEGSNYEHGVKAAEWVQSNAHRIIPHDCDSRGEEVNIDQVAYLNKWHVPHDSEAPVMTLELSILKDADGLDRVRVGELNPVYLRTEEATRIVFVAYGLYVVSNALQQRDQHQQHHFGEYASVIEAATLLGIVKRSTLGRE
;
A
#
# COMPACT_ATOMS: atom_id res chain seq x y z
N MET A 1 1.05 24.38 0.15
CA MET A 1 -0.36 24.37 0.58
C MET A 1 -0.38 24.18 2.10
N THR A 2 -0.95 25.10 2.88
CA THR A 2 -1.07 24.96 4.33
C THR A 2 -2.26 24.05 4.66
N LEU A 3 -2.06 23.07 5.55
CA LEU A 3 -3.14 22.21 6.02
C LEU A 3 -4.12 23.03 6.88
N PRO A 4 -5.44 22.76 6.83
CA PRO A 4 -6.38 23.32 7.79
C PRO A 4 -5.99 22.98 9.24
N ILE A 5 -6.26 23.91 10.15
CA ILE A 5 -5.94 23.79 11.58
C ILE A 5 -6.54 22.51 12.19
N GLU A 6 -7.74 22.11 11.77
CA GLU A 6 -8.43 20.90 12.24
C GLU A 6 -7.67 19.61 11.87
N ILE A 7 -7.18 19.50 10.63
CA ILE A 7 -6.36 18.36 10.19
C ILE A 7 -5.01 18.36 10.91
N ILE A 8 -4.43 19.54 11.16
CA ILE A 8 -3.18 19.66 11.92
C ILE A 8 -3.39 19.13 13.35
N HIS A 9 -4.42 19.59 14.06
CA HIS A 9 -4.71 19.10 15.41
C HIS A 9 -4.98 17.60 15.45
N PHE A 10 -5.68 17.08 14.46
CA PHE A 10 -5.99 15.65 14.38
C PHE A 10 -4.75 14.79 14.08
N VAL A 11 -3.91 15.22 13.14
CA VAL A 11 -2.62 14.59 12.87
C VAL A 11 -1.73 14.66 14.12
N ASP A 12 -1.75 15.78 14.84
CA ASP A 12 -1.02 15.93 16.10
C ASP A 12 -1.54 15.00 17.18
N GLU A 13 -2.85 14.76 17.28
CA GLU A 13 -3.43 13.78 18.20
C GLU A 13 -2.89 12.36 17.92
N ILE A 14 -2.91 11.94 16.65
CA ILE A 14 -2.35 10.65 16.24
C ILE A 14 -0.86 10.59 16.57
N ARG A 15 -0.11 11.66 16.27
CA ARG A 15 1.31 11.75 16.57
C ARG A 15 1.59 11.83 18.07
N ASN A 16 0.66 12.25 18.92
CA ASN A 16 0.85 12.23 20.36
C ASN A 16 0.48 10.86 20.99
N ASN A 17 -0.12 9.95 20.22
CA ASN A 17 -0.38 8.59 20.69
C ASN A 17 0.93 7.81 20.89
N ARG A 18 1.17 7.36 22.13
CA ARG A 18 2.41 6.66 22.51
C ARG A 18 2.66 5.36 21.73
N TYR A 19 1.60 4.63 21.37
CA TYR A 19 1.72 3.37 20.64
C TYR A 19 2.09 3.64 19.18
N PHE A 20 1.41 4.58 18.55
CA PHE A 20 1.75 5.07 17.23
C PHE A 20 3.20 5.54 17.15
N GLN A 21 3.65 6.37 18.10
CA GLN A 21 5.02 6.86 18.14
C GLN A 21 6.07 5.75 18.27
N ARG A 22 5.77 4.69 19.03
CA ARG A 22 6.67 3.54 19.16
C ARG A 22 6.84 2.83 17.81
N GLU A 23 5.77 2.67 17.05
CA GLU A 23 5.81 1.97 15.76
C GLU A 23 6.43 2.83 14.66
N VAL A 24 6.14 4.15 14.63
CA VAL A 24 6.83 5.07 13.72
C VAL A 24 8.33 5.07 13.99
N ARG A 25 8.77 5.09 15.26
CA ARG A 25 10.19 4.94 15.59
C ARG A 25 10.75 3.61 15.11
N PHE A 26 10.03 2.50 15.29
CA PHE A 26 10.44 1.20 14.75
C PHE A 26 10.67 1.25 13.23
N VAL A 27 9.76 1.88 12.47
CA VAL A 27 9.91 2.08 11.02
C VAL A 27 11.11 2.99 10.70
N GLN A 28 11.26 4.11 11.41
CA GLN A 28 12.30 5.11 11.16
C GLN A 28 13.70 4.61 11.54
N GLU A 29 13.85 3.93 12.67
CA GLU A 29 15.10 3.32 13.11
C GLU A 29 15.44 2.10 12.22
N GLY A 30 14.42 1.31 11.86
CA GLY A 30 14.55 0.18 10.97
C GLY A 30 15.03 0.58 9.59
N LEU A 31 14.47 1.64 8.98
CA LEU A 31 14.79 2.02 7.61
C LEU A 31 15.79 3.17 7.50
N GLY A 32 15.72 4.19 8.36
CA GLY A 32 16.62 5.34 8.37
C GLY A 32 16.73 6.03 7.01
N VAL A 33 17.93 5.97 6.41
CA VAL A 33 18.17 6.54 5.08
C VAL A 33 17.37 5.83 3.97
N GLU A 34 16.93 4.60 4.19
CA GLU A 34 16.15 3.80 3.25
C GLU A 34 14.64 4.04 3.30
N LEU A 35 14.14 4.98 4.11
CA LEU A 35 12.74 5.40 3.98
C LEU A 35 12.47 5.89 2.55
N PRO A 36 11.38 5.44 1.91
CA PRO A 36 11.04 5.85 0.56
C PRO A 36 10.66 7.34 0.51
N PHE A 37 10.95 8.00 -0.59
CA PHE A 37 10.49 9.37 -0.87
C PHE A 37 9.09 9.35 -1.50
N ALA A 38 8.29 10.39 -1.33
CA ALA A 38 6.94 10.44 -1.90
C ALA A 38 6.92 10.28 -3.44
N ASN A 39 7.89 10.86 -4.15
CA ASN A 39 8.03 10.71 -5.61
C ASN A 39 8.40 9.28 -6.04
N PHE A 40 8.80 8.41 -5.12
CA PHE A 40 9.07 7.00 -5.39
C PHE A 40 7.82 6.27 -5.89
N PHE A 41 6.66 6.62 -5.33
CA PHE A 41 5.40 5.92 -5.60
C PHE A 41 4.73 6.36 -6.90
N LYS A 42 5.23 7.42 -7.56
CA LYS A 42 4.60 7.99 -8.78
C LYS A 42 4.54 6.99 -9.95
N ASP A 43 5.39 5.98 -9.94
CA ASP A 43 5.45 4.94 -10.95
C ASP A 43 4.39 3.83 -10.70
N TYR A 44 3.72 3.86 -9.54
CA TYR A 44 2.78 2.86 -9.05
C TYR A 44 1.47 3.53 -8.63
N VAL A 45 0.78 4.16 -9.58
CA VAL A 45 -0.52 4.82 -9.34
C VAL A 45 -1.63 3.92 -9.86
N PRO A 46 -2.50 3.36 -8.98
CA PRO A 46 -3.70 2.66 -9.41
C PRO A 46 -4.57 3.60 -10.25
N LYS A 47 -5.07 3.11 -11.39
CA LYS A 47 -5.90 3.92 -12.29
C LYS A 47 -7.34 3.42 -12.30
N GLU A 48 -8.29 4.36 -12.36
CA GLU A 48 -9.72 4.03 -12.32
C GLU A 48 -10.12 3.06 -13.44
N GLU A 49 -9.55 3.20 -14.64
CA GLU A 49 -9.85 2.32 -15.78
C GLU A 49 -9.36 0.86 -15.61
N TRP A 50 -8.58 0.57 -14.57
CA TRP A 50 -8.17 -0.81 -14.25
C TRP A 50 -9.26 -1.56 -13.49
N PHE A 51 -10.13 -0.85 -12.77
CA PHE A 51 -11.13 -1.47 -11.93
C PHE A 51 -12.31 -2.00 -12.76
N TYR A 52 -12.66 -3.27 -12.54
CA TYR A 52 -13.77 -3.93 -13.24
C TYR A 52 -15.13 -3.26 -12.98
N ARG A 53 -15.30 -2.70 -11.78
CA ARG A 53 -16.45 -1.84 -11.43
C ARG A 53 -15.94 -0.43 -11.16
N HIS A 54 -16.82 0.55 -11.32
CA HIS A 54 -16.53 1.90 -10.85
C HIS A 54 -16.02 1.85 -9.43
N ASN A 55 -14.94 2.59 -9.22
CA ASN A 55 -14.19 2.69 -7.99
C ASN A 55 -15.03 3.37 -6.88
N THR A 56 -16.04 2.65 -6.38
CA THR A 56 -16.97 3.12 -5.37
C THR A 56 -17.10 2.01 -4.34
N GLY A 57 -16.54 2.20 -3.14
CA GLY A 57 -16.55 1.18 -2.08
C GLY A 57 -15.32 1.24 -1.20
N VAL A 58 -15.04 0.12 -0.52
CA VAL A 58 -13.90 0.00 0.42
C VAL A 58 -12.63 -0.57 -0.23
N HIS A 59 -12.69 -0.87 -1.53
CA HIS A 59 -11.61 -1.46 -2.35
C HIS A 59 -11.25 -0.49 -3.48
N ASP A 60 -10.84 0.72 -3.09
CA ASP A 60 -10.61 1.86 -3.98
C ASP A 60 -9.13 2.15 -4.26
N ILE A 61 -8.85 3.19 -5.07
CA ILE A 61 -7.46 3.66 -5.29
C ILE A 61 -6.80 3.97 -3.94
N SER A 62 -7.56 4.47 -2.96
CA SER A 62 -7.06 4.70 -1.60
C SER A 62 -6.58 3.41 -0.93
N HIS A 63 -7.37 2.34 -0.99
CA HIS A 63 -7.02 1.02 -0.48
C HIS A 63 -5.77 0.47 -1.15
N GLU A 64 -5.75 0.35 -2.48
CA GLU A 64 -4.58 -0.11 -3.24
C GLU A 64 -3.32 0.72 -2.91
N THR A 65 -3.47 2.04 -2.79
CA THR A 65 -2.34 2.92 -2.42
C THR A 65 -1.84 2.69 -0.99
N ARG A 66 -2.73 2.41 -0.03
CA ARG A 66 -2.32 2.08 1.34
C ARG A 66 -1.60 0.74 1.38
N VAL A 67 -2.10 -0.27 0.67
CA VAL A 67 -1.45 -1.59 0.53
C VAL A 67 -0.07 -1.45 -0.12
N LEU A 68 0.08 -0.59 -1.14
CA LEU A 68 1.38 -0.25 -1.73
C LEU A 68 2.36 0.34 -0.71
N VAL A 69 1.95 1.35 0.06
CA VAL A 69 2.79 1.99 1.08
C VAL A 69 3.20 1.00 2.17
N LEU A 70 2.23 0.22 2.68
CA LEU A 70 2.48 -0.78 3.73
C LEU A 70 3.40 -1.89 3.22
N SER A 71 3.16 -2.41 2.02
CA SER A 71 4.02 -3.42 1.38
C SER A 71 5.44 -2.93 1.21
N GLU A 72 5.63 -1.67 0.81
CA GLU A 72 6.96 -1.06 0.66
C GLU A 72 7.70 -0.98 2.00
N ILE A 73 7.01 -0.56 3.07
CA ILE A 73 7.59 -0.46 4.41
C ILE A 73 7.95 -1.86 4.94
N ILE A 74 7.00 -2.80 4.91
CA ILE A 74 7.21 -4.17 5.41
C ILE A 74 8.35 -4.84 4.64
N GLY A 75 8.33 -4.77 3.31
CA GLY A 75 9.35 -5.42 2.49
C GLY A 75 10.75 -4.87 2.72
N ARG A 76 10.91 -3.54 2.87
CA ARG A 76 12.22 -2.96 3.24
C ARG A 76 12.68 -3.40 4.63
N LEU A 77 11.77 -3.43 5.62
CA LEU A 77 12.09 -3.87 6.98
C LEU A 77 12.52 -5.35 6.98
N VAL A 78 11.78 -6.21 6.27
CA VAL A 78 12.09 -7.65 6.12
C VAL A 78 13.45 -7.84 5.47
N ARG A 79 13.71 -7.18 4.34
CA ARG A 79 15.00 -7.27 3.63
C ARG A 79 16.17 -6.90 4.53
N LYS A 80 16.04 -5.79 5.26
CA LYS A 80 17.11 -5.27 6.11
C LYS A 80 17.32 -6.09 7.37
N LYS A 81 16.24 -6.49 8.06
CA LYS A 81 16.33 -7.23 9.33
C LYS A 81 16.74 -8.68 9.12
N ARG A 82 16.33 -9.30 8.01
CA ARG A 82 16.60 -10.71 7.72
C ARG A 82 17.75 -10.92 6.73
N GLU A 83 18.31 -9.85 6.17
CA GLU A 83 19.39 -9.88 5.17
C GLU A 83 19.04 -10.75 3.95
N VAL A 84 17.78 -10.65 3.50
CA VAL A 84 17.25 -11.43 2.37
C VAL A 84 16.92 -10.56 1.17
N LEU A 85 16.96 -11.17 -0.02
CA LEU A 85 16.39 -10.57 -1.21
C LEU A 85 14.88 -10.79 -1.22
N VAL A 86 14.15 -9.76 -1.65
CA VAL A 86 12.71 -9.79 -1.87
C VAL A 86 12.46 -9.06 -3.17
N ASP A 87 11.63 -9.63 -4.05
CA ASP A 87 11.20 -8.95 -5.27
C ASP A 87 10.17 -7.86 -4.96
N MET A 88 10.70 -6.72 -4.49
CA MET A 88 9.91 -5.54 -4.16
C MET A 88 9.16 -4.98 -5.36
N LYS A 89 9.63 -5.24 -6.59
CA LYS A 89 9.00 -4.68 -7.78
C LYS A 89 7.71 -5.41 -8.08
N SER A 90 7.74 -6.74 -8.03
CA SER A 90 6.53 -7.55 -8.18
C SER A 90 5.53 -7.31 -7.06
N ILE A 91 5.99 -7.11 -5.82
CA ILE A 91 5.10 -6.74 -4.69
C ILE A 91 4.38 -5.41 -4.97
N ARG A 92 5.08 -4.37 -5.43
CA ARG A 92 4.46 -3.06 -5.67
C ARG A 92 3.41 -3.12 -6.76
N TRP A 93 3.69 -3.83 -7.87
CA TRP A 93 2.72 -4.01 -8.95
C TRP A 93 1.52 -4.84 -8.51
N ALA A 94 1.74 -5.90 -7.72
CA ALA A 94 0.65 -6.68 -7.16
C ALA A 94 -0.21 -5.84 -6.21
N ALA A 95 0.42 -5.04 -5.34
CA ALA A 95 -0.25 -4.17 -4.37
C ALA A 95 -1.12 -3.06 -4.99
N ILE A 96 -1.00 -2.76 -6.29
CA ILE A 96 -1.86 -1.80 -7.01
C ILE A 96 -2.78 -2.45 -8.04
N THR A 97 -2.80 -3.79 -8.10
CA THR A 97 -3.62 -4.54 -9.07
C THR A 97 -4.45 -5.66 -8.44
N HIS A 98 -4.16 -6.06 -7.19
CA HIS A 98 -4.71 -7.26 -6.56
C HIS A 98 -6.24 -7.28 -6.45
N ASP A 99 -6.85 -6.11 -6.25
CA ASP A 99 -8.29 -5.96 -6.05
C ASP A 99 -9.01 -5.24 -7.20
N THR A 100 -8.29 -4.90 -8.26
CA THR A 100 -8.86 -4.23 -9.45
C THR A 100 -9.96 -5.06 -10.13
N GLN A 101 -9.91 -6.39 -10.06
CA GLN A 101 -10.87 -7.27 -10.75
C GLN A 101 -12.00 -7.80 -9.86
N ARG A 102 -12.31 -7.09 -8.78
CA ARG A 102 -13.46 -7.42 -7.93
C ARG A 102 -14.79 -7.22 -8.64
N THR A 103 -15.67 -8.21 -8.52
CA THR A 103 -17.05 -8.14 -9.00
C THR A 103 -18.05 -7.91 -7.87
N GLY A 104 -17.59 -7.48 -6.69
CA GLY A 104 -18.41 -7.23 -5.50
C GLY A 104 -17.58 -7.17 -4.22
N GLU A 105 -18.23 -6.81 -3.11
CA GLU A 105 -17.57 -6.58 -1.82
C GLU A 105 -17.32 -7.85 -1.00
N GLY A 106 -17.87 -9.00 -1.43
CA GLY A 106 -17.74 -10.27 -0.71
C GLY A 106 -16.35 -10.91 -0.84
N SER A 107 -16.02 -11.85 0.04
CA SER A 107 -14.75 -12.58 0.10
C SER A 107 -14.54 -13.64 -1.00
N ASN A 108 -15.04 -13.40 -2.22
CA ASN A 108 -14.98 -14.41 -3.28
C ASN A 108 -13.54 -14.58 -3.78
N TYR A 109 -12.91 -15.74 -3.56
CA TYR A 109 -11.54 -16.07 -3.99
C TYR A 109 -11.25 -15.80 -5.48
N GLU A 110 -12.29 -15.78 -6.32
CA GLU A 110 -12.14 -15.56 -7.77
C GLU A 110 -11.51 -14.22 -8.16
N HIS A 111 -11.61 -13.15 -7.35
CA HIS A 111 -11.05 -11.86 -7.76
C HIS A 111 -9.53 -11.90 -7.90
N GLY A 112 -8.83 -12.64 -7.03
CA GLY A 112 -7.38 -12.83 -7.16
C GLY A 112 -7.00 -13.53 -8.47
N VAL A 113 -7.76 -14.56 -8.86
CA VAL A 113 -7.56 -15.25 -10.15
C VAL A 113 -7.79 -14.29 -11.33
N LYS A 114 -8.88 -13.54 -11.30
CA LYS A 114 -9.21 -12.55 -12.36
C LYS A 114 -8.16 -11.44 -12.42
N ALA A 115 -7.67 -10.96 -11.29
CA ALA A 115 -6.60 -9.97 -11.22
C ALA A 115 -5.29 -10.50 -11.80
N ALA A 116 -4.95 -11.76 -11.55
CA ALA A 116 -3.79 -12.41 -12.15
C ALA A 116 -3.91 -12.50 -13.69
N GLU A 117 -5.05 -12.99 -14.19
CA GLU A 117 -5.32 -13.11 -15.64
C GLU A 117 -5.32 -11.74 -16.33
N TRP A 118 -5.90 -10.73 -15.68
CA TRP A 118 -5.93 -9.36 -16.18
C TRP A 118 -4.53 -8.77 -16.27
N VAL A 119 -3.68 -8.93 -15.24
CA VAL A 119 -2.28 -8.48 -15.27
C VAL A 119 -1.53 -9.15 -16.40
N GLN A 120 -1.62 -10.47 -16.56
CA GLN A 120 -0.93 -11.19 -17.63
C GLN A 120 -1.36 -10.69 -19.02
N SER A 121 -2.65 -10.39 -19.18
CA SER A 121 -3.20 -9.91 -20.46
C SER A 121 -2.88 -8.44 -20.75
N ASN A 122 -2.67 -7.62 -19.71
CA ASN A 122 -2.54 -6.16 -19.82
C ASN A 122 -1.17 -5.62 -19.41
N ALA A 123 -0.21 -6.46 -19.02
CA ALA A 123 1.11 -6.06 -18.55
C ALA A 123 1.77 -5.02 -19.47
N HIS A 124 1.76 -5.28 -20.79
CA HIS A 124 2.29 -4.39 -21.82
C HIS A 124 1.66 -2.97 -21.85
N ARG A 125 0.46 -2.79 -21.28
CA ARG A 125 -0.27 -1.51 -21.24
C ARG A 125 -0.09 -0.76 -19.92
N ILE A 126 0.07 -1.50 -18.83
CA ILE A 126 0.02 -0.94 -17.47
C ILE A 126 1.40 -0.89 -16.82
N ILE A 127 2.28 -1.83 -17.17
CA ILE A 127 3.67 -1.89 -16.75
C ILE A 127 4.51 -1.33 -17.90
N PRO A 128 5.25 -0.21 -17.68
CA PRO A 128 6.13 0.34 -18.70
C PRO A 128 7.07 -0.74 -19.29
N HIS A 129 7.10 -0.83 -20.62
CA HIS A 129 7.85 -1.82 -21.39
C HIS A 129 9.36 -1.73 -21.19
N ASP A 130 9.85 -0.50 -21.15
CA ASP A 130 11.12 -0.19 -20.58
C ASP A 130 10.85 -0.10 -19.09
N CYS A 131 11.59 -0.84 -18.27
CA CYS A 131 12.11 -0.34 -17.02
C CYS A 131 11.15 0.56 -16.20
N ASP A 132 10.93 0.27 -14.92
CA ASP A 132 10.52 1.41 -14.07
C ASP A 132 11.60 2.51 -14.19
N SER A 133 11.38 3.71 -13.66
CA SER A 133 12.35 4.81 -13.79
C SER A 133 13.81 4.49 -13.41
N ARG A 134 14.07 3.28 -12.91
CA ARG A 134 15.32 2.67 -12.44
C ARG A 134 15.91 1.56 -13.33
N GLY A 135 15.29 1.13 -14.44
CA GLY A 135 15.95 0.21 -15.37
C GLY A 135 15.65 -1.29 -15.22
N GLU A 136 14.82 -1.70 -14.24
CA GLU A 136 14.67 -3.13 -13.91
C GLU A 136 13.52 -3.79 -14.68
N GLU A 137 13.62 -5.07 -15.02
CA GLU A 137 12.50 -5.83 -15.61
C GLU A 137 11.49 -6.23 -14.51
N VAL A 138 10.19 -6.24 -14.83
CA VAL A 138 9.16 -6.74 -13.90
C VAL A 138 8.88 -8.20 -14.22
N ASN A 139 8.94 -9.06 -13.19
CA ASN A 139 8.52 -10.44 -13.33
C ASN A 139 6.98 -10.54 -13.30
N ILE A 140 6.36 -10.53 -14.49
CA ILE A 140 4.90 -10.57 -14.64
C ILE A 140 4.27 -11.82 -14.02
N ASP A 141 4.96 -12.97 -14.13
CA ASP A 141 4.47 -14.22 -13.55
C ASP A 141 4.45 -14.15 -12.02
N GLN A 142 5.44 -13.49 -11.41
CA GLN A 142 5.45 -13.24 -9.98
C GLN A 142 4.31 -12.30 -9.57
N VAL A 143 4.06 -11.21 -10.31
CA VAL A 143 2.92 -10.32 -10.03
C VAL A 143 1.59 -11.08 -10.10
N ALA A 144 1.39 -11.87 -11.16
CA ALA A 144 0.20 -12.69 -11.34
C ALA A 144 0.05 -13.74 -10.22
N TYR A 145 1.16 -14.37 -9.81
CA TYR A 145 1.17 -15.29 -8.68
C TYR A 145 0.70 -14.61 -7.38
N LEU A 146 1.24 -13.43 -7.08
CA LEU A 146 0.87 -12.67 -5.89
C LEU A 146 -0.62 -12.29 -5.92
N ASN A 147 -1.13 -11.76 -7.03
CA ASN A 147 -2.54 -11.45 -7.20
C ASN A 147 -3.43 -12.68 -7.06
N LYS A 148 -3.03 -13.82 -7.60
CA LYS A 148 -3.82 -15.05 -7.50
C LYS A 148 -3.95 -15.55 -6.05
N TRP A 149 -2.86 -15.51 -5.30
CA TRP A 149 -2.75 -16.23 -4.03
C TRP A 149 -2.88 -15.34 -2.78
N HIS A 150 -3.10 -14.03 -2.93
CA HIS A 150 -3.31 -13.15 -1.78
C HIS A 150 -4.64 -13.37 -1.05
N VAL A 151 -5.67 -13.91 -1.72
CA VAL A 151 -6.99 -14.19 -1.12
C VAL A 151 -7.08 -15.57 -0.46
N PRO A 152 -6.70 -16.67 -1.15
CA PRO A 152 -6.88 -18.04 -0.64
C PRO A 152 -6.19 -18.27 0.71
N HIS A 153 -6.60 -19.32 1.41
CA HIS A 153 -5.93 -19.67 2.67
C HIS A 153 -4.45 -20.02 2.41
N ASP A 154 -3.59 -19.84 3.41
CA ASP A 154 -2.14 -20.02 3.25
C ASP A 154 -1.74 -21.41 2.77
N SER A 155 -2.50 -22.42 3.18
CA SER A 155 -2.33 -23.82 2.77
C SER A 155 -2.73 -24.11 1.33
N GLU A 156 -3.43 -23.19 0.66
CA GLU A 156 -3.88 -23.37 -0.73
C GLU A 156 -2.86 -22.81 -1.73
N ALA A 157 -2.04 -21.84 -1.31
CA ALA A 157 -0.95 -21.35 -2.13
C ALA A 157 0.10 -22.46 -2.35
N PRO A 158 0.56 -22.71 -3.59
CA PRO A 158 1.59 -23.71 -3.87
C PRO A 158 2.85 -23.52 -3.03
N VAL A 159 3.25 -22.25 -2.85
CA VAL A 159 4.36 -21.84 -1.98
C VAL A 159 4.02 -20.51 -1.31
N MET A 160 4.12 -20.44 0.01
CA MET A 160 4.05 -19.16 0.73
C MET A 160 5.41 -18.45 0.65
N THR A 161 5.61 -17.65 -0.41
CA THR A 161 6.84 -16.86 -0.56
C THR A 161 6.87 -15.68 0.42
N LEU A 162 8.03 -15.05 0.59
CA LEU A 162 8.12 -13.82 1.38
C LEU A 162 7.33 -12.68 0.74
N GLU A 163 7.36 -12.56 -0.58
CA GLU A 163 6.58 -11.56 -1.33
C GLU A 163 5.08 -11.74 -1.10
N LEU A 164 4.59 -12.99 -1.14
CA LEU A 164 3.19 -13.28 -0.88
C LEU A 164 2.83 -12.97 0.58
N SER A 165 3.72 -13.30 1.52
CA SER A 165 3.52 -12.98 2.93
C SER A 165 3.42 -11.47 3.15
N ILE A 166 4.30 -10.69 2.52
CA ILE A 166 4.32 -9.22 2.63
C ILE A 166 3.04 -8.61 2.04
N LEU A 167 2.61 -9.06 0.86
CA LEU A 167 1.39 -8.56 0.23
C LEU A 167 0.15 -8.86 1.09
N LYS A 168 0.01 -10.10 1.57
CA LYS A 168 -1.12 -10.51 2.42
C LYS A 168 -1.13 -9.77 3.76
N ASP A 169 0.05 -9.51 4.33
CA ASP A 169 0.17 -8.73 5.56
C ASP A 169 -0.21 -7.26 5.35
N ALA A 170 0.19 -6.67 4.22
CA ALA A 170 -0.16 -5.29 3.89
C ALA A 170 -1.67 -5.11 3.63
N ASP A 171 -2.29 -6.00 2.86
CA ASP A 171 -3.76 -6.03 2.68
C ASP A 171 -4.46 -6.28 4.03
N GLY A 172 -3.98 -7.26 4.79
CA GLY A 172 -4.49 -7.56 6.13
C GLY A 172 -4.44 -6.37 7.08
N LEU A 173 -3.33 -5.63 7.09
CA LEU A 173 -3.18 -4.40 7.88
C LEU A 173 -4.16 -3.31 7.46
N ASP A 174 -4.46 -3.16 6.17
CA ASP A 174 -5.43 -2.16 5.71
C ASP A 174 -6.88 -2.46 6.15
N ARG A 175 -7.16 -3.65 6.71
CA ARG A 175 -8.47 -3.97 7.31
C ARG A 175 -8.78 -3.17 8.57
N VAL A 176 -7.84 -2.43 9.13
CA VAL A 176 -8.12 -1.40 10.15
C VAL A 176 -9.20 -0.42 9.69
N ARG A 177 -9.33 -0.19 8.37
CA ARG A 177 -10.33 0.71 7.77
C ARG A 177 -11.77 0.25 7.99
N VAL A 178 -11.99 -1.07 8.07
CA VAL A 178 -13.31 -1.71 8.21
C VAL A 178 -13.49 -2.36 9.58
N GLY A 179 -12.50 -2.26 10.48
CA GLY A 179 -12.56 -2.88 11.81
C GLY A 179 -12.39 -4.40 11.82
N GLU A 180 -11.84 -4.98 10.75
CA GLU A 180 -11.69 -6.44 10.58
C GLU A 180 -10.23 -6.93 10.66
N LEU A 181 -9.29 -6.10 11.09
CA LEU A 181 -7.92 -6.54 11.30
C LEU A 181 -7.88 -7.61 12.40
N ASN A 182 -7.35 -8.79 12.06
CA ASN A 182 -6.95 -9.81 13.02
C ASN A 182 -5.43 -10.02 12.93
N PRO A 183 -4.64 -9.53 13.90
CA PRO A 183 -3.18 -9.61 13.88
C PRO A 183 -2.61 -11.03 13.86
N VAL A 184 -3.39 -12.05 14.25
CA VAL A 184 -2.96 -13.47 14.22
C VAL A 184 -2.71 -13.96 12.79
N TYR A 185 -3.34 -13.34 11.78
CA TYR A 185 -3.13 -13.68 10.38
C TYR A 185 -1.94 -12.94 9.74
N LEU A 186 -1.23 -12.08 10.47
CA LEU A 186 -0.01 -11.44 9.97
C LEU A 186 1.16 -12.43 10.06
N ARG A 187 1.89 -12.60 8.95
CA ARG A 187 2.92 -13.63 8.76
C ARG A 187 4.31 -13.14 9.14
N THR A 188 4.55 -11.83 9.04
CA THR A 188 5.83 -11.21 9.32
C THR A 188 5.83 -10.50 10.66
N GLU A 189 6.93 -10.63 11.43
CA GLU A 189 7.08 -9.89 12.69
C GLU A 189 7.02 -8.38 12.43
N GLU A 190 7.55 -7.93 11.29
CA GLU A 190 7.54 -6.55 10.84
C GLU A 190 6.12 -5.99 10.71
N ALA A 191 5.19 -6.74 10.08
CA ALA A 191 3.79 -6.34 9.96
C ALA A 191 3.09 -6.25 11.32
N THR A 192 3.33 -7.20 12.23
CA THR A 192 2.73 -7.18 13.58
C THR A 192 3.13 -5.97 14.41
N ARG A 193 4.24 -5.31 14.05
CA ARG A 193 4.81 -4.15 14.75
C ARG A 193 4.35 -2.79 14.21
N ILE A 194 3.50 -2.76 13.18
CA ILE A 194 3.09 -1.51 12.51
C ILE A 194 1.55 -1.35 12.40
N VAL A 195 0.81 -1.96 13.32
CA VAL A 195 -0.67 -1.92 13.34
C VAL A 195 -1.22 -0.49 13.53
N PHE A 196 -0.67 0.26 14.49
CA PHE A 196 -1.04 1.66 14.70
C PHE A 196 -0.56 2.56 13.55
N VAL A 197 0.56 2.22 12.89
CA VAL A 197 0.98 2.90 11.66
C VAL A 197 -0.07 2.73 10.57
N ALA A 198 -0.59 1.51 10.35
CA ALA A 198 -1.67 1.28 9.38
C ALA A 198 -2.95 2.05 9.75
N TYR A 199 -3.33 2.06 11.03
CA TYR A 199 -4.47 2.84 11.51
C TYR A 199 -4.29 4.34 11.26
N GLY A 200 -3.13 4.90 11.61
CA GLY A 200 -2.82 6.31 11.36
C GLY A 200 -2.84 6.64 9.87
N LEU A 201 -2.30 5.77 9.02
CA LEU A 201 -2.30 5.94 7.57
C LEU A 201 -3.72 6.02 7.02
N TYR A 202 -4.60 5.08 7.41
CA TYR A 202 -6.01 5.12 7.02
C TYR A 202 -6.70 6.40 7.50
N VAL A 203 -6.60 6.69 8.79
CA VAL A 203 -7.34 7.80 9.41
C VAL A 203 -6.94 9.16 8.82
N VAL A 204 -5.65 9.41 8.66
CA VAL A 204 -5.17 10.68 8.08
C VAL A 204 -5.48 10.77 6.59
N SER A 205 -5.31 9.68 5.82
CA SER A 205 -5.63 9.71 4.38
C SER A 205 -7.12 9.93 4.13
N ASN A 206 -8.00 9.28 4.90
CA ASN A 206 -9.44 9.49 4.82
C ASN A 206 -9.85 10.93 5.19
N ALA A 207 -9.25 11.53 6.23
CA ALA A 207 -9.51 12.92 6.59
C ALA A 207 -9.09 13.90 5.47
N LEU A 208 -7.95 13.63 4.80
CA LEU A 208 -7.49 14.41 3.65
C LEU A 208 -8.45 14.29 2.45
N GLN A 209 -9.00 13.10 2.19
CA GLN A 209 -9.94 12.86 1.09
C GLN A 209 -11.29 13.54 1.32
N GLN A 210 -11.85 13.44 2.52
CA GLN A 210 -13.13 14.08 2.86
C GLN A 210 -13.04 15.61 2.67
N ARG A 211 -11.91 16.22 3.04
CA ARG A 211 -11.66 17.63 2.78
C ARG A 211 -11.70 17.95 1.27
N ASP A 212 -11.06 17.13 0.46
CA ASP A 212 -10.95 17.35 -0.99
C ASP A 212 -12.34 17.42 -1.64
N GLN A 213 -13.20 16.47 -1.28
CA GLN A 213 -14.60 16.42 -1.70
C GLN A 213 -15.40 17.67 -1.31
N HIS A 214 -15.12 18.25 -0.13
CA HIS A 214 -15.79 19.46 0.35
C HIS A 214 -15.25 20.76 -0.26
N GLN A 215 -13.99 20.81 -0.68
CA GLN A 215 -13.34 22.04 -1.14
C GLN A 215 -13.24 22.19 -2.67
N GLN A 216 -13.80 21.25 -3.46
CA GLN A 216 -13.67 21.19 -4.92
C GLN A 216 -12.21 21.25 -5.43
N HIS A 217 -11.25 20.97 -4.56
CA HIS A 217 -9.91 20.64 -4.98
C HIS A 217 -9.91 19.13 -5.32
N HIS A 218 -9.10 18.74 -6.30
CA HIS A 218 -8.93 17.35 -6.70
C HIS A 218 -7.51 16.91 -6.33
N PHE A 219 -7.20 16.92 -5.04
CA PHE A 219 -6.01 16.32 -4.46
C PHE A 219 -5.95 14.81 -4.79
N GLY A 220 -7.11 14.14 -4.88
CA GLY A 220 -7.23 12.77 -5.39
C GLY A 220 -6.90 11.69 -4.35
N GLU A 221 -7.49 10.50 -4.55
CA GLU A 221 -7.41 9.36 -3.60
C GLU A 221 -5.98 8.93 -3.33
N TYR A 222 -5.18 8.72 -4.39
CA TYR A 222 -3.76 8.36 -4.31
C TYR A 222 -2.94 9.41 -3.54
N ALA A 223 -3.04 10.70 -3.90
CA ALA A 223 -2.17 11.72 -3.31
C ALA A 223 -2.47 11.94 -1.82
N SER A 224 -3.73 11.75 -1.41
CA SER A 224 -4.14 11.82 -0.01
C SER A 224 -3.43 10.77 0.84
N VAL A 225 -3.26 9.55 0.31
CA VAL A 225 -2.52 8.48 1.01
C VAL A 225 -1.03 8.80 1.09
N ILE A 226 -0.42 9.28 0.00
CA ILE A 226 1.01 9.62 0.00
C ILE A 226 1.31 10.81 0.92
N GLU A 227 0.46 11.83 0.95
CA GLU A 227 0.62 12.96 1.89
C GLU A 227 0.40 12.50 3.34
N ALA A 228 -0.58 11.62 3.61
CA ALA A 228 -0.76 11.03 4.93
C ALA A 228 0.51 10.28 5.40
N ALA A 229 1.06 9.40 4.57
CA ALA A 229 2.30 8.68 4.87
C ALA A 229 3.48 9.64 5.15
N THR A 230 3.51 10.76 4.43
CA THR A 230 4.50 11.82 4.61
C THR A 230 4.32 12.57 5.94
N LEU A 231 3.10 12.95 6.29
CA LEU A 231 2.77 13.63 7.56
C LEU A 231 3.05 12.75 8.79
N LEU A 232 2.83 11.46 8.63
CA LEU A 232 3.11 10.45 9.66
C LEU A 232 4.60 10.11 9.79
N GLY A 233 5.43 10.57 8.85
CA GLY A 233 6.89 10.38 8.89
C GLY A 233 7.34 8.97 8.53
N ILE A 234 6.51 8.19 7.84
CA ILE A 234 6.83 6.86 7.31
C ILE A 234 7.25 6.90 5.83
N VAL A 235 7.07 8.06 5.18
CA VAL A 235 7.56 8.41 3.84
C VAL A 235 8.23 9.78 3.91
N LYS A 236 9.32 9.99 3.17
CA LYS A 236 10.03 11.28 3.11
C LYS A 236 9.36 12.22 2.09
N ARG A 237 9.26 13.52 2.42
CA ARG A 237 8.93 14.54 1.42
C ARG A 237 9.98 14.53 0.31
N SER A 238 9.54 14.58 -0.94
CA SER A 238 10.42 14.85 -2.07
C SER A 238 11.06 16.23 -1.90
N THR A 239 12.38 16.32 -2.06
CA THR A 239 13.12 17.59 -1.96
C THR A 239 13.09 18.41 -3.25
N LEU A 240 12.55 17.85 -4.34
CA LEU A 240 12.44 18.52 -5.64
C LEU A 240 11.15 19.36 -5.67
N GLY A 241 11.26 20.68 -5.48
CA GLY A 241 10.13 21.61 -5.57
C GLY A 241 10.23 22.92 -4.78
N ARG A 242 11.44 23.44 -4.49
CA ARG A 242 11.65 24.87 -4.26
C ARG A 242 12.69 25.37 -5.26
N GLU A 243 12.26 25.48 -6.51
CA GLU A 243 12.87 26.37 -7.50
C GLU A 243 11.75 27.25 -8.07
#